data_AF-A0A1C5K4E0-F1
#
_entry.id   AF-A0A1C5K4E0-F1
#
_cell.length_a   1.000
_cell.length_b   1.000
_cell.length_c   1.000
_cell.angle_alpha   90.00
_cell.angle_beta   90.00
_cell.angle_gamma   90.00
#
_symmetry.space_group_name_H-M   'P 1'
#
loop_
_entity.id
_entity.type
_entity.pdbx_description
1 polymer ?
#
loop_
_entity_poly.entity_id
_entity_poly.type
_entity_poly.pdbx_seq_one_letter_code
_entity_poly.pdbx_strand_id
1 'polypeptide(L)'
;MARVRRTLIALTALLTLTAGVPGTPASAAPPAAGAPSGAAAPDAERWSAALAVAGGDDVNVTWRSGRLRLADTRPTARTRPAAAAGPVAEGILLTAPRLLDRPATRVRARLAARARDGGTATAQVRGWRSGRWTEWRDAAEAVFDQPVTRVQARVVLTTPDAAAEATVTGLTLAADRAAPTAAPPAVARTYRVYATRIGLVGGVTANGHTVGVRDHFAALPTRRGLSPRGTGDYTVKVCTTSGSRCEYAPVWDVGPWNTRDDWWNPPTVRENWRDLPQGLPEAQAAYQSGYNGGRDQFGRTVRNPAGLDLADGTFWDGLRLTDNAWVTVTLLWTAGGPRGVVGSGPLNLRSGAGTSYPSRGLAATYAQVPIECHVTGQRIAGPYRTTTRWYRLTGGFYVSHAYLSTISADTLPRC
;
A
#
# COMPACT_ATOMS: atom_id res chain seq x y z
N MET A 1 45.33 58.26 46.00
CA MET A 1 43.92 58.30 45.57
C MET A 1 43.72 57.28 44.46
N ALA A 2 42.59 56.57 44.47
CA ALA A 2 42.21 55.40 43.66
C ALA A 2 42.94 54.06 43.97
N ARG A 3 42.22 53.12 44.61
CA ARG A 3 41.69 51.88 44.00
C ARG A 3 41.13 50.93 45.06
N VAL A 4 39.88 50.53 44.83
CA VAL A 4 39.05 49.62 45.64
C VAL A 4 39.54 48.18 45.45
N ARG A 5 39.64 47.43 46.55
CA ARG A 5 40.01 45.99 46.58
C ARG A 5 38.77 45.10 46.63
N ARG A 6 38.89 43.98 45.90
CA ARG A 6 37.93 42.89 45.72
C ARG A 6 37.84 41.99 46.97
N THR A 7 36.64 41.51 47.27
CA THR A 7 36.37 40.50 48.32
C THR A 7 36.08 39.15 47.65
N LEU A 8 36.78 38.10 48.08
CA LEU A 8 36.54 36.70 47.73
C LEU A 8 35.45 36.10 48.64
N ILE A 9 34.55 35.30 48.08
CA ILE A 9 33.64 34.40 48.82
C ILE A 9 33.97 32.97 48.39
N ALA A 10 34.28 32.12 49.37
CA ALA A 10 34.63 30.72 49.20
C ALA A 10 33.38 29.85 49.01
N LEU A 11 33.44 28.90 48.06
CA LEU A 11 32.41 27.91 47.78
C LEU A 11 32.87 26.54 48.30
N THR A 12 32.12 25.98 49.24
CA THR A 12 32.32 24.66 49.85
C THR A 12 31.81 23.57 48.91
N ALA A 13 32.65 22.60 48.54
CA ALA A 13 32.28 21.43 47.75
C ALA A 13 31.85 20.27 48.66
N LEU A 14 30.64 19.75 48.45
CA LEU A 14 30.14 18.53 49.10
C LEU A 14 30.41 17.33 48.19
N LEU A 15 31.30 16.42 48.60
CA LEU A 15 31.45 15.09 47.99
C LEU A 15 30.33 14.18 48.48
N THR A 16 29.55 13.61 47.57
CA THR A 16 28.63 12.49 47.85
C THR A 16 29.23 11.21 47.24
N LEU A 17 29.54 10.24 48.11
CA LEU A 17 29.96 8.89 47.75
C LEU A 17 28.71 8.05 47.42
N THR A 18 28.54 7.65 46.16
CA THR A 18 27.55 6.63 45.78
C THR A 18 28.20 5.25 45.77
N ALA A 19 27.76 4.38 46.68
CA ALA A 19 28.15 2.99 46.76
C ALA A 19 27.65 2.21 45.52
N GLY A 20 28.55 1.41 44.93
CA GLY A 20 28.26 0.56 43.78
C GLY A 20 27.40 -0.65 44.16
N VAL A 21 26.32 -0.86 43.41
CA VAL A 21 25.53 -2.10 43.45
C VAL A 21 26.18 -3.10 42.47
N PRO A 22 26.43 -4.36 42.86
CA PRO A 22 27.01 -5.35 41.96
C PRO A 22 26.05 -5.68 40.81
N GLY A 23 26.56 -5.59 39.58
CA GLY A 23 25.82 -5.90 38.36
C GLY A 23 25.44 -7.38 38.29
N THR A 24 24.18 -7.65 37.98
CA THR A 24 23.71 -8.98 37.61
C THR A 24 24.38 -9.41 36.29
N PRO A 25 24.87 -10.66 36.17
CA PRO A 25 25.47 -11.11 34.92
C PRO A 25 24.41 -11.14 33.82
N ALA A 26 24.74 -10.55 32.66
CA ALA A 26 23.93 -10.58 31.47
C ALA A 26 23.71 -12.05 31.04
N SER A 27 22.45 -12.48 31.05
CA SER A 27 22.06 -13.76 30.46
C SER A 27 22.38 -13.73 28.97
N ALA A 28 23.23 -14.65 28.52
CA ALA A 28 23.55 -14.83 27.12
C ALA A 28 22.26 -15.12 26.34
N ALA A 29 21.99 -14.33 25.30
CA ALA A 29 20.90 -14.58 24.39
C ALA A 29 21.05 -15.99 23.77
N PRO A 30 20.00 -16.84 23.79
CA PRO A 30 20.06 -18.12 23.12
C PRO A 30 20.30 -17.91 21.61
N PRO A 31 21.04 -18.82 20.95
CA PRO A 31 21.28 -18.70 19.51
C PRO A 31 19.94 -18.68 18.76
N ALA A 32 19.88 -17.84 17.73
CA ALA A 32 18.71 -17.75 16.87
C ALA A 32 18.30 -19.14 16.37
N ALA A 33 17.11 -19.59 16.75
CA ALA A 33 16.52 -20.81 16.23
C ALA A 33 16.50 -20.71 14.70
N GLY A 34 17.19 -21.63 14.04
CA GLY A 34 17.19 -21.74 12.58
C GLY A 34 15.75 -21.77 12.06
N ALA A 35 15.47 -20.94 11.06
CA ALA A 35 14.17 -20.94 10.40
C ALA A 35 13.83 -22.37 9.95
N PRO A 36 12.60 -22.87 10.17
CA PRO A 36 12.21 -24.18 9.68
C PRO A 36 12.29 -24.14 8.15
N SER A 37 13.26 -24.85 7.58
CA SER A 37 13.31 -25.08 6.14
C SER A 37 12.19 -26.05 5.78
N GLY A 38 10.95 -25.57 5.69
CA GLY A 38 9.86 -26.33 5.13
C GLY A 38 10.25 -26.71 3.70
N ALA A 39 10.61 -27.98 3.50
CA ALA A 39 10.76 -28.53 2.16
C ALA A 39 9.39 -28.41 1.48
N ALA A 40 9.34 -27.70 0.36
CA ALA A 40 8.10 -27.59 -0.40
C ALA A 40 7.64 -29.00 -0.81
N ALA A 41 6.32 -29.21 -0.80
CA ALA A 41 5.70 -30.50 -1.05
C ALA A 41 6.24 -31.14 -2.35
N PRO A 42 6.30 -32.48 -2.46
CA PRO A 42 6.81 -33.16 -3.64
C PRO A 42 6.08 -32.76 -4.93
N ASP A 43 4.80 -32.38 -4.85
CA ASP A 43 3.99 -31.93 -5.99
C ASP A 43 3.99 -30.41 -6.23
N ALA A 44 4.88 -29.66 -5.56
CA ALA A 44 4.94 -28.21 -5.72
C ALA A 44 5.46 -27.82 -7.11
N GLU A 45 4.72 -26.97 -7.81
CA GLU A 45 5.21 -26.30 -9.03
C GLU A 45 6.30 -25.31 -8.65
N ARG A 46 7.46 -25.36 -9.30
CA ARG A 46 8.62 -24.51 -8.99
C ARG A 46 9.11 -23.77 -10.21
N TRP A 47 9.48 -22.51 -10.03
CA TRP A 47 10.07 -21.70 -11.09
C TRP A 47 11.02 -20.65 -10.54
N SER A 48 11.96 -20.22 -11.38
CA SER A 48 12.81 -19.07 -11.11
C SER A 48 12.19 -17.84 -11.75
N ALA A 49 12.00 -16.77 -10.99
CA ALA A 49 11.54 -15.50 -11.52
C ALA A 49 12.71 -14.72 -12.13
N ALA A 50 12.48 -14.12 -13.29
CA ALA A 50 13.43 -13.21 -13.89
C ALA A 50 13.57 -11.96 -13.01
N LEU A 51 14.81 -11.56 -12.73
CA LEU A 51 15.15 -10.36 -11.96
C LEU A 51 15.64 -9.20 -12.86
N ALA A 52 15.37 -9.29 -14.16
CA ALA A 52 15.78 -8.27 -15.12
C ALA A 52 14.98 -6.98 -14.86
N VAL A 53 15.69 -5.90 -14.57
CA VAL A 53 15.10 -4.57 -14.46
C VAL A 53 14.79 -4.08 -15.87
N ALA A 54 13.51 -4.00 -16.21
CA ALA A 54 13.06 -3.62 -17.55
C ALA A 54 12.60 -2.15 -17.62
N GLY A 55 12.54 -1.46 -16.47
CA GLY A 55 11.88 -0.16 -16.35
C GLY A 55 10.36 -0.31 -16.30
N GLY A 56 9.65 0.80 -16.06
CA GLY A 56 8.20 0.79 -15.87
C GLY A 56 7.79 0.71 -14.40
N ASP A 57 7.41 -0.49 -13.93
CA ASP A 57 6.95 -0.78 -12.56
C ASP A 57 8.08 -0.92 -11.53
N ASP A 58 9.32 -1.05 -12.00
CA ASP A 58 10.50 -1.13 -11.15
C ASP A 58 10.83 0.25 -10.57
N VAL A 59 10.95 0.32 -9.24
CA VAL A 59 11.20 1.56 -8.49
C VAL A 59 12.56 1.48 -7.84
N ASN A 60 13.45 2.44 -8.13
CA ASN A 60 14.76 2.60 -7.48
C ASN A 60 15.61 1.31 -7.39
N VAL A 61 15.53 0.45 -8.40
CA VAL A 61 16.35 -0.77 -8.49
C VAL A 61 17.15 -0.79 -9.79
N THR A 62 18.28 -1.50 -9.76
CA THR A 62 19.11 -1.73 -10.93
C THR A 62 19.69 -3.14 -10.90
N TRP A 63 19.84 -3.77 -12.07
CA TRP A 63 20.55 -5.03 -12.22
C TRP A 63 21.97 -4.74 -12.70
N ARG A 64 22.96 -4.91 -11.82
CA ARG A 64 24.38 -4.65 -12.12
C ARG A 64 25.30 -5.69 -11.50
N SER A 65 26.27 -6.14 -12.29
CA SER A 65 27.25 -7.16 -11.88
C SER A 65 26.60 -8.47 -11.42
N GLY A 66 25.54 -8.91 -12.12
CA GLY A 66 24.82 -10.14 -11.82
C GLY A 66 23.94 -10.09 -10.56
N ARG A 67 23.61 -8.90 -10.05
CA ARG A 67 22.81 -8.72 -8.83
C ARG A 67 21.82 -7.58 -8.98
N LEU A 68 20.60 -7.79 -8.47
CA LEU A 68 19.63 -6.74 -8.18
C LEU A 68 20.10 -5.97 -6.95
N ARG A 69 20.03 -4.64 -7.00
CA ARG A 69 20.37 -3.73 -5.90
C ARG A 69 19.60 -2.41 -6.04
N LEU A 70 19.68 -1.54 -5.03
CA LEU A 70 19.15 -0.18 -5.14
C LEU A 70 19.92 0.62 -6.20
N ALA A 71 19.20 1.43 -6.98
CA ALA A 71 19.80 2.36 -7.93
C ALA A 71 20.36 3.60 -7.23
N ASP A 72 19.63 4.12 -6.25
CA ASP A 72 20.04 5.16 -5.32
C ASP A 72 19.86 4.66 -3.88
N THR A 73 20.94 4.64 -3.12
CA THR A 73 20.97 4.22 -1.71
C THR A 73 20.72 5.38 -0.75
N ARG A 74 20.51 6.59 -1.25
CA ARG A 74 20.20 7.76 -0.43
C ARG A 74 18.71 7.75 -0.07
N PRO A 75 18.37 7.80 1.23
CA PRO A 75 16.98 7.91 1.64
C PRO A 75 16.36 9.23 1.17
N THR A 76 15.10 9.20 0.76
CA THR A 76 14.38 10.38 0.26
C THR A 76 13.50 10.98 1.36
N ALA A 77 12.98 12.20 1.15
CA ALA A 77 12.05 12.84 2.10
C ALA A 77 10.82 11.96 2.43
N ARG A 78 10.37 11.09 1.52
CA ARG A 78 9.29 10.11 1.76
C ARG A 78 9.70 9.06 2.79
N THR A 79 10.96 8.64 2.77
CA THR A 79 11.48 7.63 3.68
C THR A 79 12.18 8.23 4.87
N ARG A 80 11.88 9.50 5.23
CA ARG A 80 12.36 10.18 6.45
C ARG A 80 11.46 9.90 7.67
N PRO A 81 11.82 8.94 8.55
CA PRO A 81 11.40 8.94 9.94
C PRO A 81 12.01 10.16 10.65
N ALA A 82 11.27 10.73 11.61
CA ALA A 82 11.69 11.89 12.39
C ALA A 82 12.22 11.50 13.79
N ALA A 83 12.38 10.22 14.12
CA ALA A 83 13.00 9.78 15.38
C ALA A 83 13.58 8.35 15.33
N ALA A 84 14.82 8.20 15.84
CA ALA A 84 15.53 7.00 16.30
C ALA A 84 15.74 5.76 15.38
N ALA A 85 14.97 5.54 14.32
CA ALA A 85 15.37 4.66 13.22
C ALA A 85 15.69 5.55 12.02
N GLY A 86 16.82 5.35 11.34
CA GLY A 86 17.25 6.19 10.23
C GLY A 86 16.36 6.05 8.99
N PRO A 87 16.33 7.06 8.10
CA PRO A 87 15.61 6.97 6.84
C PRO A 87 16.16 5.82 5.99
N VAL A 88 15.31 5.01 5.36
CA VAL A 88 15.78 3.92 4.49
C VAL A 88 15.59 4.27 3.03
N ALA A 89 16.59 4.06 2.19
CA ALA A 89 16.35 3.96 0.76
C ALA A 89 15.60 2.67 0.49
N GLU A 90 14.63 2.71 -0.41
CA GLU A 90 13.83 1.56 -0.80
C GLU A 90 13.80 1.41 -2.31
N GLY A 91 13.76 0.17 -2.78
CA GLY A 91 13.51 -0.16 -4.17
C GLY A 91 12.66 -1.42 -4.31
N ILE A 92 11.90 -1.48 -5.39
CA ILE A 92 10.98 -2.56 -5.70
C ILE A 92 11.24 -3.03 -7.13
N LEU A 93 11.47 -4.32 -7.31
CA LEU A 93 11.39 -4.98 -8.61
C LEU A 93 10.06 -5.73 -8.70
N LEU A 94 9.31 -5.55 -9.79
CA LEU A 94 8.08 -6.30 -10.05
C LEU A 94 8.32 -7.38 -11.11
N THR A 95 8.01 -8.62 -10.78
CA THR A 95 8.17 -9.74 -11.74
C THR A 95 6.97 -9.84 -12.68
N ALA A 96 7.16 -10.46 -13.85
CA ALA A 96 6.05 -10.82 -14.72
C ALA A 96 5.09 -11.81 -14.02
N PRO A 97 3.76 -11.68 -14.21
CA PRO A 97 2.80 -12.67 -13.73
C PRO A 97 3.06 -14.06 -14.34
N ARG A 98 3.11 -15.10 -13.51
CA ARG A 98 3.20 -16.51 -13.91
C ARG A 98 1.82 -17.15 -13.83
N LEU A 99 1.34 -17.71 -14.93
CA LEU A 99 0.22 -18.66 -14.92
C LEU A 99 0.70 -19.97 -14.30
N LEU A 100 -0.06 -20.50 -13.33
CA LEU A 100 0.23 -21.79 -12.72
C LEU A 100 -0.34 -22.92 -13.56
N ASP A 101 0.35 -24.04 -13.60
CA ASP A 101 -0.12 -25.26 -14.27
C ASP A 101 -1.31 -25.87 -13.50
N ARG A 102 -1.35 -25.66 -12.18
CA ARG A 102 -2.46 -26.05 -11.31
C ARG A 102 -2.80 -24.95 -10.32
N PRO A 103 -4.09 -24.72 -9.99
CA PRO A 103 -4.45 -23.79 -8.94
C PRO A 103 -3.83 -24.16 -7.59
N ALA A 104 -3.27 -23.15 -6.91
CA ALA A 104 -2.53 -23.29 -5.65
C ALA A 104 -3.17 -22.43 -4.55
N THR A 105 -3.03 -22.85 -3.29
CA THR A 105 -3.48 -22.07 -2.11
C THR A 105 -2.31 -21.60 -1.26
N ARG A 106 -1.08 -22.02 -1.57
CA ARG A 106 0.12 -21.58 -0.86
C ARG A 106 1.25 -21.32 -1.84
N VAL A 107 1.96 -20.22 -1.60
CA VAL A 107 3.15 -19.82 -2.36
C VAL A 107 4.27 -19.48 -1.39
N ARG A 108 5.47 -19.99 -1.67
CA ARG A 108 6.69 -19.65 -0.95
C ARG A 108 7.74 -19.15 -1.93
N ALA A 109 8.50 -18.16 -1.51
CA ALA A 109 9.62 -17.60 -2.23
C ALA A 109 10.91 -17.80 -1.44
N ARG A 110 12.00 -18.12 -2.15
CA ARG A 110 13.35 -18.16 -1.62
C ARG A 110 14.19 -17.16 -2.40
N LEU A 111 14.79 -16.21 -1.68
CA LEU A 111 15.73 -15.25 -2.25
C LEU A 111 17.16 -15.76 -2.04
N ALA A 112 17.95 -15.74 -3.11
CA ALA A 112 19.40 -15.76 -3.00
C ALA A 112 19.85 -14.31 -2.74
N ALA A 113 19.78 -13.88 -1.48
CA ALA A 113 20.05 -12.51 -1.06
C ALA A 113 21.33 -12.40 -0.22
N ARG A 114 21.97 -11.23 -0.28
CA ARG A 114 23.00 -10.81 0.66
C ARG A 114 22.60 -9.47 1.25
N ALA A 115 22.51 -9.45 2.58
CA ALA A 115 22.09 -8.30 3.36
C ALA A 115 23.10 -8.07 4.50
N ARG A 116 23.55 -6.83 4.69
CA ARG A 116 24.51 -6.43 5.75
C ARG A 116 24.19 -5.05 6.27
N ASP A 117 24.64 -4.78 7.50
CA ASP A 117 24.60 -3.46 8.14
C ASP A 117 23.22 -2.80 8.10
N GLY A 118 22.18 -3.61 8.36
CA GLY A 118 20.77 -3.17 8.39
C GLY A 118 20.07 -3.13 7.03
N GLY A 119 20.75 -3.50 5.93
CA GLY A 119 20.10 -3.75 4.65
C GLY A 119 19.12 -4.92 4.73
N THR A 120 18.03 -4.87 3.96
CA THR A 120 17.04 -5.97 3.89
C THR A 120 16.63 -6.28 2.45
N ALA A 121 16.29 -7.55 2.21
CA ALA A 121 15.70 -8.01 0.97
C ALA A 121 14.55 -8.97 1.30
N THR A 122 13.34 -8.63 0.87
CA THR A 122 12.15 -9.45 1.09
C THR A 122 11.44 -9.72 -0.23
N ALA A 123 10.75 -10.85 -0.32
CA ALA A 123 9.88 -11.17 -1.44
C ALA A 123 8.43 -11.07 -0.97
N GLN A 124 7.58 -10.52 -1.83
CA GLN A 124 6.14 -10.51 -1.61
C GLN A 124 5.44 -11.09 -2.82
N VAL A 125 4.30 -11.73 -2.60
CA VAL A 125 3.49 -12.34 -3.66
C VAL A 125 2.05 -11.91 -3.58
N ARG A 126 1.39 -11.88 -4.74
CA ARG A 126 -0.06 -11.79 -4.88
C ARG A 126 -0.55 -12.87 -5.83
N GLY A 127 -1.77 -13.33 -5.61
CA GLY A 127 -2.41 -14.34 -6.45
C GLY A 127 -3.62 -13.81 -7.20
N TRP A 128 -3.85 -14.29 -8.42
CA TRP A 128 -5.03 -13.99 -9.20
C TRP A 128 -6.13 -15.00 -8.91
N ARG A 129 -7.28 -14.52 -8.45
CA ARG A 129 -8.49 -15.30 -8.24
C ARG A 129 -9.73 -14.47 -8.50
N SER A 130 -10.79 -15.11 -8.99
CA SER A 130 -12.12 -14.48 -9.09
C SER A 130 -12.07 -13.09 -9.75
N GLY A 131 -11.33 -12.99 -10.87
CA GLY A 131 -11.20 -11.78 -11.68
C GLY A 131 -10.37 -10.65 -11.08
N ARG A 132 -9.58 -10.90 -10.03
CA ARG A 132 -8.77 -9.87 -9.35
C ARG A 132 -7.49 -10.41 -8.73
N TRP A 133 -6.61 -9.48 -8.39
CA TRP A 133 -5.46 -9.76 -7.53
C TRP A 133 -5.86 -9.75 -6.04
N THR A 134 -5.29 -10.67 -5.27
CA THR A 134 -5.23 -10.53 -3.81
C THR A 134 -4.28 -9.40 -3.42
N GLU A 135 -4.35 -8.97 -2.18
CA GLU A 135 -3.29 -8.14 -1.57
C GLU A 135 -1.92 -8.81 -1.68
N TRP A 136 -0.88 -7.98 -1.71
CA TRP A 136 0.49 -8.44 -1.56
C TRP A 136 0.68 -9.03 -0.16
N ARG A 137 1.34 -10.18 -0.07
CA ARG A 137 1.68 -10.88 1.17
C ARG A 137 3.17 -11.17 1.23
N ASP A 138 3.72 -11.25 2.43
CA ASP A 138 5.07 -11.78 2.62
C ASP A 138 5.16 -13.18 2.01
N ALA A 139 6.23 -13.43 1.27
CA ALA A 139 6.38 -14.66 0.50
C ALA A 139 7.27 -15.70 1.20
N ALA A 140 7.75 -15.49 2.43
CA ALA A 140 8.33 -16.57 3.22
C ALA A 140 7.33 -17.72 3.33
N GLU A 141 6.06 -17.38 3.60
CA GLU A 141 4.90 -18.24 3.33
C GLU A 141 3.62 -17.41 3.15
N ALA A 142 3.07 -17.43 1.93
CA ALA A 142 1.78 -16.81 1.62
C ALA A 142 0.72 -17.90 1.44
N VAL A 143 -0.28 -17.92 2.33
CA VAL A 143 -1.48 -18.78 2.20
C VAL A 143 -2.64 -17.92 1.70
N PHE A 144 -3.36 -18.42 0.71
CA PHE A 144 -4.57 -17.82 0.14
C PHE A 144 -5.80 -18.62 0.59
N ASP A 145 -6.87 -17.90 0.87
CA ASP A 145 -8.18 -18.42 1.27
C ASP A 145 -8.92 -19.14 0.15
N GLN A 146 -8.54 -18.90 -1.10
CA GLN A 146 -9.05 -19.59 -2.28
C GLN A 146 -7.92 -19.91 -3.24
N PRO A 147 -8.07 -20.94 -4.09
CA PRO A 147 -7.09 -21.25 -5.12
C PRO A 147 -6.83 -20.07 -6.04
N VAL A 148 -5.55 -19.77 -6.25
CA VAL A 148 -5.08 -18.76 -7.20
C VAL A 148 -4.56 -19.44 -8.45
N THR A 149 -4.74 -18.79 -9.61
CA THR A 149 -4.38 -19.35 -10.93
C THR A 149 -3.17 -18.66 -11.55
N ARG A 150 -2.87 -17.43 -11.11
CA ARG A 150 -1.66 -16.71 -11.49
C ARG A 150 -0.98 -16.19 -10.24
N VAL A 151 0.33 -16.15 -10.24
CA VAL A 151 1.13 -15.59 -9.15
C VAL A 151 2.02 -14.50 -9.72
N GLN A 152 2.09 -13.38 -9.01
CA GLN A 152 3.08 -12.35 -9.29
C GLN A 152 3.89 -12.10 -8.03
N ALA A 153 5.20 -11.95 -8.18
CA ALA A 153 6.10 -11.63 -7.09
C ALA A 153 6.66 -10.21 -7.26
N ARG A 154 7.08 -9.62 -6.14
CA ARG A 154 7.96 -8.45 -6.12
C ARG A 154 9.08 -8.65 -5.11
N VAL A 155 10.24 -8.08 -5.40
CA VAL A 155 11.37 -8.02 -4.47
C VAL A 155 11.46 -6.60 -3.92
N VAL A 156 11.47 -6.47 -2.60
CA VAL A 156 11.62 -5.18 -1.90
C VAL A 156 12.98 -5.15 -1.23
N LEU A 157 13.77 -4.14 -1.56
CA LEU A 157 15.09 -3.89 -0.98
C LEU A 157 15.02 -2.63 -0.11
N THR A 158 15.65 -2.66 1.06
CA THR A 158 15.84 -1.44 1.86
C THR A 158 17.27 -1.32 2.35
N THR A 159 17.80 -0.10 2.44
CA THR A 159 19.08 0.19 3.11
C THR A 159 18.97 1.45 3.98
N PRO A 160 19.47 1.45 5.23
CA PRO A 160 19.47 2.65 6.08
C PRO A 160 20.42 3.75 5.57
N ASP A 161 21.48 3.37 4.85
CA ASP A 161 22.43 4.29 4.25
C ASP A 161 23.15 3.64 3.06
N ALA A 162 24.17 4.33 2.55
CA ALA A 162 24.97 3.86 1.41
C ALA A 162 26.02 2.80 1.76
N ALA A 163 26.34 2.58 3.04
CA ALA A 163 27.27 1.54 3.48
C ALA A 163 26.58 0.17 3.60
N ALA A 164 25.28 0.15 3.89
CA ALA A 164 24.50 -1.07 3.98
C ALA A 164 24.37 -1.82 2.64
N GLU A 165 24.41 -3.16 2.70
CA GLU A 165 24.26 -4.04 1.54
C GLU A 165 22.85 -4.64 1.50
N ALA A 166 22.17 -4.53 0.36
CA ALA A 166 20.96 -5.30 0.05
C ALA A 166 21.01 -5.71 -1.42
N THR A 167 21.37 -6.96 -1.69
CA THR A 167 21.49 -7.48 -3.06
C THR A 167 20.81 -8.84 -3.23
N VAL A 168 20.30 -9.12 -4.42
CA VAL A 168 19.63 -10.39 -4.76
C VAL A 168 20.18 -10.91 -6.08
N THR A 169 20.59 -12.18 -6.13
CA THR A 169 21.04 -12.86 -7.36
C THR A 169 20.00 -13.79 -7.96
N GLY A 170 18.99 -14.19 -7.19
CA GLY A 170 17.95 -15.10 -7.64
C GLY A 170 16.71 -15.10 -6.76
N LEU A 171 15.57 -15.41 -7.39
CA LEU A 171 14.28 -15.59 -6.74
C LEU A 171 13.67 -16.88 -7.27
N THR A 172 13.49 -17.86 -6.38
CA THR A 172 12.80 -19.12 -6.69
C THR A 172 11.47 -19.14 -5.96
N LEU A 173 10.39 -19.48 -6.66
CA LEU A 173 9.07 -19.66 -6.07
C LEU A 173 8.64 -21.13 -6.15
N ALA A 174 7.81 -21.51 -5.19
CA ALA A 174 7.12 -22.79 -5.16
C ALA A 174 5.63 -22.54 -4.85
N ALA A 175 4.74 -23.11 -5.65
CA ALA A 175 3.30 -23.06 -5.44
C ALA A 175 2.76 -24.48 -5.21
N ASP A 176 1.98 -24.65 -4.15
CA ASP A 176 1.33 -25.92 -3.82
C ASP A 176 -0.01 -25.69 -3.11
N ARG A 177 -0.60 -26.78 -2.62
CA ARG A 177 -1.83 -26.73 -1.84
C ARG A 177 -1.52 -26.84 -0.36
N ALA A 178 -2.07 -25.90 0.40
CA ALA A 178 -2.32 -26.02 1.82
C ALA A 178 -3.83 -26.14 2.04
N ALA A 179 -4.25 -26.78 3.14
CA ALA A 179 -5.65 -26.75 3.56
C ALA A 179 -6.11 -25.28 3.67
N PRO A 180 -7.15 -24.87 2.92
CA PRO A 180 -7.62 -23.49 2.99
C PRO A 180 -8.21 -23.22 4.38
N THR A 181 -7.87 -22.08 4.97
CA THR A 181 -8.64 -21.57 6.10
C THR A 181 -9.94 -21.00 5.54
N ALA A 182 -11.10 -21.43 6.08
CA ALA A 182 -12.38 -20.88 5.68
C ALA A 182 -12.36 -19.35 5.83
N ALA A 183 -12.64 -18.64 4.73
CA ALA A 183 -12.72 -17.19 4.73
C ALA A 183 -14.18 -16.73 4.68
N PRO A 184 -14.52 -15.64 5.40
CA PRO A 184 -15.82 -15.00 5.25
C PRO A 184 -16.01 -14.49 3.81
N PRO A 185 -17.27 -14.31 3.39
CA PRO A 185 -17.60 -13.83 2.04
C PRO A 185 -16.90 -12.50 1.72
N ALA A 186 -16.49 -12.36 0.46
CA ALA A 186 -15.79 -11.18 -0.05
C ALA A 186 -16.76 -9.98 -0.16
N VAL A 187 -16.98 -9.29 0.95
CA VAL A 187 -17.76 -8.04 1.02
C VAL A 187 -16.81 -6.85 0.97
N ALA A 188 -17.22 -5.81 0.22
CA ALA A 188 -16.47 -4.56 0.16
C ALA A 188 -16.38 -3.95 1.55
N ARG A 189 -15.17 -3.89 2.10
CA ARG A 189 -14.97 -3.31 3.42
C ARG A 189 -15.03 -1.80 3.32
N THR A 190 -15.79 -1.18 4.21
CA THR A 190 -16.05 0.27 4.21
C THR A 190 -15.84 0.83 5.60
N TYR A 191 -15.10 1.93 5.72
CA TYR A 191 -14.77 2.54 7.00
C TYR A 191 -14.77 4.06 6.92
N ARG A 192 -15.01 4.71 8.06
CA ARG A 192 -14.85 6.16 8.21
C ARG A 192 -13.44 6.46 8.71
N VAL A 193 -12.66 7.20 7.93
CA VAL A 193 -11.28 7.57 8.27
C VAL A 193 -11.04 9.05 7.99
N TYR A 194 -10.03 9.63 8.65
CA TYR A 194 -9.62 11.00 8.38
C TYR A 194 -8.70 11.03 7.17
N ALA A 195 -9.02 11.87 6.18
CA ALA A 195 -8.23 12.03 4.97
C ALA A 195 -7.49 13.37 4.98
N THR A 196 -6.21 13.31 4.62
CA THR A 196 -5.35 14.48 4.44
C THR A 196 -4.96 14.66 2.97
N ARG A 197 -4.58 15.88 2.59
CA ARG A 197 -4.00 16.15 1.27
C ARG A 197 -2.52 15.76 1.27
N ILE A 198 -2.08 15.00 0.25
CA ILE A 198 -0.69 14.52 0.16
C ILE A 198 0.30 15.62 -0.28
N GLY A 199 -0.10 16.51 -1.20
CA GLY A 199 0.70 17.67 -1.63
C GLY A 199 2.07 17.36 -2.27
N LEU A 200 2.21 16.24 -2.98
CA LEU A 200 3.50 15.75 -3.51
C LEU A 200 3.78 16.08 -4.98
N VAL A 201 3.22 17.16 -5.54
CA VAL A 201 3.45 17.54 -6.96
C VAL A 201 4.95 17.60 -7.28
N GLY A 202 5.37 16.94 -8.36
CA GLY A 202 6.76 16.79 -8.77
C GLY A 202 7.53 15.66 -8.07
N GLY A 203 7.00 15.11 -6.97
CA GLY A 203 7.52 13.92 -6.31
C GLY A 203 7.19 12.64 -7.10
N VAL A 204 7.74 11.50 -6.67
CA VAL A 204 7.50 10.18 -7.29
C VAL A 204 6.83 9.29 -6.29
N THR A 205 5.61 8.81 -6.49
CA THR A 205 4.86 7.88 -5.60
C THR A 205 5.58 6.55 -5.35
N ALA A 206 5.14 5.77 -4.36
CA ALA A 206 5.71 4.46 -4.03
C ALA A 206 5.66 3.43 -5.18
N ASN A 207 4.76 3.58 -6.17
CA ASN A 207 4.76 2.73 -7.36
C ASN A 207 5.56 3.31 -8.55
N GLY A 208 6.29 4.40 -8.35
CA GLY A 208 7.14 5.01 -9.38
C GLY A 208 6.45 6.04 -10.28
N HIS A 209 5.18 6.38 -10.04
CA HIS A 209 4.50 7.46 -10.77
C HIS A 209 4.97 8.85 -10.33
N THR A 210 5.37 9.71 -11.27
CA THR A 210 5.68 11.12 -11.00
C THR A 210 4.39 11.91 -10.86
N VAL A 211 4.19 12.51 -9.69
CA VAL A 211 2.96 13.22 -9.33
C VAL A 211 2.81 14.49 -10.17
N GLY A 212 1.77 14.51 -11.00
CA GLY A 212 1.32 15.67 -11.75
C GLY A 212 0.48 16.63 -10.91
N VAL A 213 0.26 17.82 -11.46
CA VAL A 213 -0.69 18.79 -10.91
C VAL A 213 -2.10 18.23 -11.02
N ARG A 214 -2.89 18.31 -9.93
CA ARG A 214 -4.27 17.78 -9.84
C ARG A 214 -4.37 16.28 -10.19
N ASP A 215 -3.36 15.50 -9.82
CA ASP A 215 -3.42 14.05 -9.97
C ASP A 215 -4.54 13.42 -9.13
N HIS A 216 -5.02 12.28 -9.60
CA HIS A 216 -6.11 11.54 -8.99
C HIS A 216 -5.65 10.15 -8.54
N PHE A 217 -5.16 10.06 -7.30
CA PHE A 217 -4.83 8.80 -6.61
C PHE A 217 -5.04 8.93 -5.10
N ALA A 218 -4.92 7.80 -4.40
CA ALA A 218 -4.87 7.74 -2.95
C ALA A 218 -3.55 7.12 -2.45
N ALA A 219 -3.19 7.42 -1.20
CA ALA A 219 -2.15 6.72 -0.46
C ALA A 219 -2.74 6.01 0.75
N LEU A 220 -2.40 4.74 0.93
CA LEU A 220 -2.83 3.96 2.10
C LEU A 220 -1.61 3.58 2.95
N PRO A 221 -1.77 3.35 4.26
CA PRO A 221 -0.62 3.23 5.15
C PRO A 221 0.01 1.82 5.11
N THR A 222 0.00 1.15 3.96
CA THR A 222 0.62 -0.15 3.71
C THR A 222 0.91 -0.34 2.22
N ARG A 223 1.92 -1.16 1.91
CA ARG A 223 2.21 -1.62 0.55
C ARG A 223 1.31 -2.77 0.09
N ARG A 224 0.53 -3.39 0.98
CA ARG A 224 -0.31 -4.55 0.63
C ARG A 224 -1.36 -4.26 -0.43
N GLY A 225 -1.89 -3.03 -0.41
CA GLY A 225 -2.82 -2.50 -1.41
C GLY A 225 -2.18 -1.51 -2.39
N LEU A 226 -0.88 -1.60 -2.67
CA LEU A 226 -0.19 -0.71 -3.62
C LEU A 226 -0.30 -1.23 -5.05
N SER A 227 -0.88 -0.44 -5.96
CA SER A 227 -1.04 -0.80 -7.37
C SER A 227 0.28 -0.63 -8.12
N PRO A 228 0.66 -1.57 -9.00
CA PRO A 228 1.68 -1.32 -10.02
C PRO A 228 1.40 -0.04 -10.82
N ARG A 229 2.45 0.54 -11.38
CA ARG A 229 2.36 1.76 -12.18
C ARG A 229 1.44 1.55 -13.38
N GLY A 230 0.61 2.55 -13.68
CA GLY A 230 -0.35 2.44 -14.78
C GLY A 230 -1.45 1.40 -14.56
N THR A 231 -1.71 1.02 -13.30
CA THR A 231 -2.82 0.14 -12.94
C THR A 231 -3.63 0.72 -11.79
N GLY A 232 -4.83 0.17 -11.58
CA GLY A 232 -5.67 0.41 -10.41
C GLY A 232 -6.16 -0.89 -9.80
N ASP A 233 -5.28 -1.92 -9.79
CA ASP A 233 -5.52 -3.23 -9.18
C ASP A 233 -6.10 -3.10 -7.77
N TYR A 234 -5.62 -2.09 -7.05
CA TYR A 234 -6.18 -1.63 -5.79
C TYR A 234 -6.75 -0.23 -6.01
N THR A 235 -8.08 -0.16 -6.06
CA THR A 235 -8.84 1.08 -6.15
C THR A 235 -9.66 1.26 -4.88
N VAL A 236 -9.66 2.47 -4.33
CA VAL A 236 -10.58 2.87 -3.26
C VAL A 236 -11.72 3.69 -3.87
N LYS A 237 -12.92 3.55 -3.29
CA LYS A 237 -13.98 4.53 -3.44
C LYS A 237 -14.00 5.40 -2.19
N VAL A 238 -13.69 6.67 -2.33
CA VAL A 238 -13.74 7.65 -1.25
C VAL A 238 -14.99 8.49 -1.42
N CYS A 239 -15.74 8.73 -0.36
CA CYS A 239 -16.91 9.60 -0.38
C CYS A 239 -16.84 10.61 0.76
N THR A 240 -17.39 11.80 0.55
CA THR A 240 -17.72 12.70 1.66
C THR A 240 -18.62 11.97 2.66
N THR A 241 -18.60 12.35 3.94
CA THR A 241 -19.45 11.72 4.97
C THR A 241 -20.94 11.84 4.67
N SER A 242 -21.36 12.89 3.96
CA SER A 242 -22.74 13.04 3.48
C SER A 242 -23.07 12.15 2.27
N GLY A 243 -22.08 11.48 1.67
CA GLY A 243 -22.24 10.70 0.44
C GLY A 243 -22.54 11.55 -0.80
N SER A 244 -22.50 12.88 -0.69
CA SER A 244 -22.89 13.81 -1.76
C SER A 244 -21.92 13.80 -2.94
N ARG A 245 -20.66 13.45 -2.68
CA ARG A 245 -19.60 13.29 -3.69
C ARG A 245 -18.75 12.07 -3.37
N CYS A 246 -18.37 11.34 -4.41
CA CYS A 246 -17.44 10.23 -4.31
C CYS A 246 -16.37 10.29 -5.40
N GLU A 247 -15.22 9.68 -5.14
CA GLU A 247 -14.22 9.40 -6.16
C GLU A 247 -13.69 7.97 -6.10
N TYR A 248 -13.56 7.34 -7.26
CA TYR A 248 -12.79 6.11 -7.41
C TYR A 248 -11.34 6.45 -7.76
N ALA A 249 -10.40 6.16 -6.87
CA ALA A 249 -8.99 6.50 -7.02
C ALA A 249 -8.11 5.26 -6.86
N PRO A 250 -7.16 5.01 -7.78
CA PRO A 250 -6.17 3.95 -7.60
C PRO A 250 -5.21 4.31 -6.45
N VAL A 251 -4.71 3.28 -5.77
CA VAL A 251 -3.73 3.45 -4.70
C VAL A 251 -2.32 3.39 -5.28
N TRP A 252 -1.64 4.53 -5.35
CA TRP A 252 -0.31 4.66 -5.97
C TRP A 252 0.80 5.01 -4.98
N ASP A 253 0.46 5.49 -3.79
CA ASP A 253 1.46 5.83 -2.78
C ASP A 253 1.17 5.16 -1.43
N VAL A 254 2.12 5.28 -0.51
CA VAL A 254 2.06 4.70 0.83
C VAL A 254 2.24 5.78 1.87
N GLY A 255 1.33 5.84 2.83
CA GLY A 255 1.27 6.89 3.86
C GLY A 255 -0.13 6.98 4.46
N PRO A 256 -0.39 7.90 5.41
CA PRO A 256 0.41 9.11 5.69
C PRO A 256 1.52 8.90 6.73
N TRP A 257 1.18 8.29 7.86
CA TRP A 257 2.08 8.13 9.02
C TRP A 257 2.78 6.77 9.05
N ASN A 258 2.07 5.72 8.66
CA ASN A 258 2.56 4.35 8.66
C ASN A 258 2.71 3.80 7.24
N THR A 259 3.43 2.69 7.13
CA THR A 259 3.63 1.95 5.87
C THR A 259 3.41 0.45 6.02
N ARG A 260 2.93 0.00 7.19
CA ARG A 260 2.59 -1.39 7.53
C ARG A 260 1.29 -1.47 8.35
N ASP A 261 0.38 -0.54 8.11
CA ASP A 261 -0.93 -0.45 8.76
C ASP A 261 -2.06 -0.67 7.75
N ASP A 262 -2.42 -1.93 7.53
CA ASP A 262 -3.60 -2.35 6.75
C ASP A 262 -4.83 -2.42 7.65
N TRP A 263 -5.23 -1.28 8.25
CA TRP A 263 -6.27 -1.18 9.27
C TRP A 263 -7.62 -1.82 8.91
N TRP A 264 -7.93 -2.04 7.64
CA TRP A 264 -9.12 -2.75 7.19
C TRP A 264 -9.04 -4.27 7.37
N ASN A 265 -7.87 -4.83 7.64
CA ASN A 265 -7.65 -6.26 7.85
C ASN A 265 -7.94 -6.65 9.30
N PRO A 266 -8.56 -7.83 9.53
CA PRO A 266 -8.81 -8.29 10.88
C PRO A 266 -7.48 -8.56 11.62
N PRO A 267 -7.47 -8.47 12.95
CA PRO A 267 -6.29 -8.72 13.81
C PRO A 267 -5.44 -9.94 13.44
N THR A 268 -6.08 -11.01 12.98
CA THR A 268 -5.41 -12.28 12.62
C THR A 268 -4.46 -12.14 11.43
N VAL A 269 -4.71 -11.19 10.52
CA VAL A 269 -3.91 -11.01 9.30
C VAL A 269 -3.35 -9.60 9.11
N ARG A 270 -3.76 -8.63 9.93
CA ARG A 270 -3.19 -7.26 9.94
C ARG A 270 -1.67 -7.32 10.06
N GLU A 271 -0.97 -6.49 9.29
CA GLU A 271 0.48 -6.47 9.15
C GLU A 271 1.15 -6.09 10.48
N ASN A 272 0.77 -4.95 11.05
CA ASN A 272 1.13 -4.50 12.41
C ASN A 272 -0.13 -4.20 13.25
N TRP A 273 0.05 -3.74 14.50
CA TRP A 273 -1.01 -3.16 15.34
C TRP A 273 -2.23 -4.08 15.50
N ARG A 274 -1.97 -5.39 15.67
CA ARG A 274 -2.99 -6.45 15.68
C ARG A 274 -3.92 -6.37 16.87
N ASP A 275 -3.51 -5.69 17.93
CA ASP A 275 -4.27 -5.38 19.13
C ASP A 275 -5.29 -4.25 18.92
N LEU A 276 -5.16 -3.45 17.85
CA LEU A 276 -6.16 -2.43 17.52
C LEU A 276 -7.38 -3.05 16.80
N PRO A 277 -8.61 -2.56 17.09
CA PRO A 277 -9.81 -2.97 16.37
C PRO A 277 -9.68 -2.84 14.85
N GLN A 278 -10.30 -3.76 14.12
CA GLN A 278 -10.41 -3.67 12.67
C GLN A 278 -11.15 -2.38 12.29
N GLY A 279 -10.59 -1.63 11.35
CA GLY A 279 -11.12 -0.35 10.89
C GLY A 279 -10.55 0.87 11.60
N LEU A 280 -9.73 0.70 12.65
CA LEU A 280 -9.06 1.79 13.36
C LEU A 280 -7.62 1.97 12.84
N PRO A 281 -7.32 3.05 12.09
CA PRO A 281 -5.94 3.39 11.73
C PRO A 281 -5.10 3.62 12.99
N GLU A 282 -3.85 3.18 12.98
CA GLU A 282 -2.97 3.38 14.13
C GLU A 282 -2.72 4.87 14.40
N ALA A 283 -2.54 5.68 13.35
CA ALA A 283 -2.36 7.12 13.51
C ALA A 283 -3.56 7.79 14.19
N GLN A 284 -4.77 7.28 13.95
CA GLN A 284 -5.96 7.75 14.66
C GLN A 284 -5.88 7.40 16.15
N ALA A 285 -5.52 6.16 16.49
CA ALA A 285 -5.36 5.73 17.87
C ALA A 285 -4.24 6.52 18.58
N ALA A 286 -3.09 6.70 17.93
CA ALA A 286 -1.97 7.49 18.46
C ALA A 286 -2.39 8.93 18.75
N TYR A 287 -3.08 9.58 17.81
CA TYR A 287 -3.53 10.96 17.96
C TYR A 287 -4.61 11.15 19.04
N GLN A 288 -5.58 10.22 19.12
CA GLN A 288 -6.78 10.40 19.95
C GLN A 288 -6.64 9.81 21.37
N SER A 289 -5.87 8.73 21.54
CA SER A 289 -5.75 8.02 22.82
C SER A 289 -4.31 7.83 23.29
N GLY A 290 -3.33 8.39 22.57
CA GLY A 290 -1.92 8.23 22.93
C GLY A 290 -1.37 6.82 22.71
N TYR A 291 -2.04 6.00 21.87
CA TYR A 291 -1.54 4.68 21.49
C TYR A 291 -0.09 4.76 20.98
N ASN A 292 0.72 3.75 21.29
CA ASN A 292 2.17 3.75 20.99
C ASN A 292 2.89 5.04 21.48
N GLY A 293 2.45 5.60 22.61
CA GLY A 293 2.98 6.86 23.15
C GLY A 293 2.68 8.08 22.28
N GLY A 294 1.63 8.04 21.46
CA GLY A 294 1.26 9.08 20.50
C GLY A 294 2.17 9.13 19.27
N ARG A 295 2.83 8.02 18.93
CA ARG A 295 3.83 7.95 17.87
C ARG A 295 3.46 6.93 16.81
N ASP A 296 3.89 7.16 15.57
CA ASP A 296 3.74 6.20 14.48
C ASP A 296 4.80 5.08 14.53
N GLN A 297 4.77 4.18 13.54
CA GLN A 297 5.74 3.07 13.39
C GLN A 297 7.21 3.52 13.34
N PHE A 298 7.46 4.81 13.11
CA PHE A 298 8.79 5.40 12.97
C PHE A 298 9.16 6.26 14.19
N GLY A 299 8.37 6.22 15.27
CA GLY A 299 8.60 7.00 16.47
C GLY A 299 8.28 8.49 16.34
N ARG A 300 7.71 8.94 15.21
CA ARG A 300 7.33 10.36 15.02
C ARG A 300 6.04 10.63 15.80
N THR A 301 5.97 11.78 16.46
CA THR A 301 4.71 12.22 17.08
C THR A 301 3.65 12.42 16.01
N VAL A 302 2.54 11.70 16.13
CA VAL A 302 1.41 11.79 15.21
C VAL A 302 0.67 13.11 15.46
N ARG A 303 0.48 13.91 14.40
CA ARG A 303 -0.10 15.27 14.51
C ARG A 303 -1.54 15.37 14.00
N ASN A 304 -2.05 14.31 13.38
CA ASN A 304 -3.43 14.22 12.93
C ASN A 304 -3.83 12.73 12.82
N PRO A 305 -5.14 12.41 12.84
CA PRO A 305 -5.60 11.02 12.86
C PRO A 305 -5.70 10.39 11.45
N ALA A 306 -4.87 10.82 10.49
CA ALA A 306 -5.07 10.47 9.09
C ALA A 306 -4.89 8.97 8.82
N GLY A 307 -5.93 8.36 8.23
CA GLY A 307 -5.95 6.96 7.81
C GLY A 307 -5.61 6.74 6.33
N LEU A 308 -5.54 7.82 5.54
CA LEU A 308 -5.12 7.85 4.14
C LEU A 308 -4.77 9.28 3.70
N ASP A 309 -3.98 9.41 2.63
CA ASP A 309 -3.81 10.67 1.92
C ASP A 309 -4.50 10.64 0.54
N LEU A 310 -4.89 11.82 0.07
CA LEU A 310 -5.47 12.06 -1.24
C LEU A 310 -4.58 12.99 -2.06
N ALA A 311 -4.40 12.63 -3.33
CA ALA A 311 -3.78 13.53 -4.30
C ALA A 311 -4.65 14.77 -4.56
N ASP A 312 -4.03 15.81 -5.10
CA ASP A 312 -4.64 17.13 -5.27
C ASP A 312 -5.97 17.09 -6.05
N GLY A 313 -6.02 16.33 -7.16
CA GLY A 313 -7.24 16.15 -7.95
C GLY A 313 -8.29 15.35 -7.19
N THR A 314 -7.87 14.29 -6.48
CA THR A 314 -8.81 13.51 -5.65
C THR A 314 -9.46 14.37 -4.57
N PHE A 315 -8.67 15.23 -3.94
CA PHE A 315 -9.07 16.09 -2.84
C PHE A 315 -9.97 17.25 -3.31
N TRP A 316 -9.50 18.06 -4.27
CA TRP A 316 -10.19 19.29 -4.69
C TRP A 316 -11.24 19.05 -5.77
N ASP A 317 -11.01 18.14 -6.72
CA ASP A 317 -11.87 18.02 -7.90
C ASP A 317 -12.96 16.98 -7.69
N GLY A 318 -12.59 15.77 -7.25
CA GLY A 318 -13.58 14.72 -7.05
C GLY A 318 -14.38 14.91 -5.79
N LEU A 319 -13.73 15.11 -4.64
CA LEU A 319 -14.44 15.26 -3.38
C LEU A 319 -14.86 16.70 -3.08
N ARG A 320 -14.19 17.70 -3.67
CA ARG A 320 -14.41 19.14 -3.37
C ARG A 320 -14.21 19.46 -1.89
N LEU A 321 -13.20 18.84 -1.28
CA LEU A 321 -12.79 19.18 0.07
C LEU A 321 -12.07 20.52 0.07
N THR A 322 -12.34 21.34 1.07
CA THR A 322 -11.64 22.62 1.31
C THR A 322 -10.59 22.50 2.43
N ASP A 323 -10.69 21.47 3.25
CA ASP A 323 -9.76 21.13 4.32
C ASP A 323 -9.81 19.62 4.58
N ASN A 324 -8.84 19.12 5.33
CA ASN A 324 -8.76 17.73 5.77
C ASN A 324 -10.06 17.33 6.48
N ALA A 325 -10.58 16.17 6.16
CA ALA A 325 -11.93 15.80 6.55
C ALA A 325 -12.05 14.32 6.83
N TRP A 326 -13.05 13.97 7.65
CA TRP A 326 -13.53 12.61 7.71
C TRP A 326 -14.21 12.25 6.38
N VAL A 327 -13.91 11.06 5.88
CA VAL A 327 -14.46 10.49 4.65
C VAL A 327 -14.87 9.05 4.89
N THR A 328 -15.73 8.53 4.02
CA THR A 328 -16.06 7.10 3.96
C THR A 328 -15.25 6.47 2.84
N VAL A 329 -14.56 5.37 3.13
CA VAL A 329 -13.64 4.72 2.18
C VAL A 329 -14.02 3.26 2.04
N THR A 330 -14.24 2.83 0.81
CA THR A 330 -14.49 1.45 0.45
C THR A 330 -13.29 0.88 -0.30
N LEU A 331 -12.77 -0.27 0.15
CA LEU A 331 -11.61 -0.94 -0.43
C LEU A 331 -12.06 -1.99 -1.47
N LEU A 332 -12.02 -1.65 -2.76
CA LEU A 332 -12.79 -2.39 -3.77
C LEU A 332 -12.23 -3.78 -4.13
N TRP A 333 -10.96 -4.04 -3.82
CA TRP A 333 -10.36 -5.37 -4.03
C TRP A 333 -10.82 -6.41 -3.00
N THR A 334 -11.39 -5.95 -1.87
CA THR A 334 -11.93 -6.83 -0.81
C THR A 334 -13.25 -7.49 -1.22
N ALA A 335 -13.90 -6.97 -2.27
CA ALA A 335 -15.11 -7.53 -2.84
C ALA A 335 -14.88 -8.25 -4.18
N GLY A 336 -15.75 -9.23 -4.45
CA GLY A 336 -15.88 -9.83 -5.78
C GLY A 336 -16.79 -9.04 -6.71
N GLY A 337 -17.03 -9.62 -7.89
CA GLY A 337 -18.00 -9.11 -8.86
C GLY A 337 -17.39 -8.44 -10.09
N PRO A 338 -18.24 -8.18 -11.10
CA PRO A 338 -17.83 -7.51 -12.33
C PRO A 338 -17.29 -6.11 -12.08
N ARG A 339 -16.29 -5.72 -12.87
CA ARG A 339 -15.68 -4.39 -12.82
C ARG A 339 -15.33 -3.88 -14.19
N GLY A 340 -15.26 -2.57 -14.33
CA GLY A 340 -14.67 -1.89 -15.47
C GLY A 340 -13.42 -1.11 -15.07
N VAL A 341 -12.49 -0.97 -16.00
CA VAL A 341 -11.32 -0.10 -15.82
C VAL A 341 -11.58 1.21 -16.54
N VAL A 342 -11.51 2.33 -15.82
CA VAL A 342 -11.54 3.66 -16.43
C VAL A 342 -10.24 3.84 -17.21
N GLY A 343 -10.33 3.90 -18.54
CA GLY A 343 -9.13 3.99 -19.37
C GLY A 343 -8.65 5.41 -19.61
N SER A 344 -9.56 6.39 -19.51
CA SER A 344 -9.25 7.82 -19.61
C SER A 344 -10.13 8.57 -18.61
N GLY A 345 -9.49 9.21 -17.64
CA GLY A 345 -10.14 9.99 -16.60
C GLY A 345 -9.50 11.37 -16.39
N PRO A 346 -9.96 12.11 -15.38
CA PRO A 346 -11.05 11.72 -14.48
C PRO A 346 -12.42 11.69 -15.19
N LEU A 347 -13.13 10.56 -15.05
CA LEU A 347 -14.45 10.34 -15.64
C LEU A 347 -15.55 10.78 -14.68
N ASN A 348 -16.55 11.51 -15.17
CA ASN A 348 -17.69 11.92 -14.35
C ASN A 348 -18.54 10.73 -13.88
N LEU A 349 -18.81 10.66 -12.58
CA LEU A 349 -19.83 9.79 -12.01
C LEU A 349 -21.19 10.47 -12.10
N ARG A 350 -22.10 9.95 -12.93
CA ARG A 350 -23.42 10.58 -13.17
C ARG A 350 -24.49 9.94 -12.30
N SER A 351 -25.54 10.69 -11.97
CA SER A 351 -26.73 10.14 -11.30
C SER A 351 -27.71 9.43 -12.24
N GLY A 352 -27.42 9.39 -13.55
CA GLY A 352 -28.21 8.71 -14.57
C GLY A 352 -27.40 8.53 -15.86
N ALA A 353 -27.97 7.81 -16.83
CA ALA A 353 -27.30 7.38 -18.06
C ALA A 353 -27.26 8.47 -19.15
N GLY A 354 -26.69 9.63 -18.82
CA GLY A 354 -26.56 10.77 -19.73
C GLY A 354 -25.78 11.93 -19.12
N THR A 355 -25.30 12.84 -19.97
CA THR A 355 -24.51 14.03 -19.58
C THR A 355 -25.35 15.15 -19.00
N SER A 356 -26.67 15.14 -19.22
CA SER A 356 -27.63 16.04 -18.56
C SER A 356 -27.83 15.73 -17.08
N TYR A 357 -27.55 14.50 -16.64
CA TYR A 357 -27.61 14.14 -15.23
C TYR A 357 -26.45 14.77 -14.44
N PRO A 358 -26.70 15.23 -13.21
CA PRO A 358 -25.66 15.78 -12.35
C PRO A 358 -24.46 14.85 -12.16
N SER A 359 -23.26 15.44 -12.16
CA SER A 359 -22.03 14.76 -11.74
C SER A 359 -21.94 14.75 -10.21
N ARG A 360 -21.86 13.56 -9.63
CA ARG A 360 -21.76 13.30 -8.18
C ARG A 360 -20.36 12.83 -7.78
N GLY A 361 -19.36 13.08 -8.61
CA GLY A 361 -18.02 12.60 -8.34
C GLY A 361 -17.21 12.29 -9.59
N LEU A 362 -16.05 11.68 -9.38
CA LEU A 362 -15.10 11.34 -10.43
C LEU A 362 -14.63 9.88 -10.32
N ALA A 363 -14.05 9.36 -11.38
CA ALA A 363 -13.30 8.12 -11.36
C ALA A 363 -11.99 8.35 -12.12
N ALA A 364 -10.87 8.18 -11.43
CA ALA A 364 -9.54 8.42 -11.96
C ALA A 364 -9.19 7.44 -13.08
N THR A 365 -8.23 7.81 -13.92
CA THR A 365 -7.61 6.88 -14.87
C THR A 365 -7.07 5.65 -14.12
N TYR A 366 -7.26 4.47 -14.71
CA TYR A 366 -6.97 3.14 -14.17
C TYR A 366 -7.85 2.67 -13.01
N ALA A 367 -8.73 3.52 -12.45
CA ALA A 367 -9.63 3.11 -11.39
C ALA A 367 -10.51 1.92 -11.82
N GLN A 368 -10.59 0.90 -10.98
CA GLN A 368 -11.48 -0.24 -11.14
C GLN A 368 -12.83 0.07 -10.48
N VAL A 369 -13.86 0.26 -11.31
CA VAL A 369 -15.22 0.57 -10.87
C VAL A 369 -16.09 -0.70 -10.84
N PRO A 370 -16.75 -1.03 -9.71
CA PRO A 370 -17.61 -2.21 -9.62
C PRO A 370 -18.91 -1.96 -10.40
N ILE A 371 -19.30 -2.90 -11.27
CA ILE A 371 -20.46 -2.79 -12.14
C ILE A 371 -21.56 -3.73 -11.65
N GLU A 372 -22.76 -3.18 -11.49
CA GLU A 372 -23.96 -3.92 -11.11
C GLU A 372 -24.70 -4.44 -12.35
N CYS A 373 -25.00 -3.55 -13.29
CA CYS A 373 -25.77 -3.85 -14.49
C CYS A 373 -25.52 -2.80 -15.58
N HIS A 374 -26.07 -3.00 -16.77
CA HIS A 374 -25.99 -2.04 -17.87
C HIS A 374 -27.37 -1.53 -18.30
N VAL A 375 -27.41 -0.31 -18.84
CA VAL A 375 -28.61 0.32 -19.39
C VAL A 375 -28.31 0.96 -20.74
N THR A 376 -29.35 1.22 -21.52
CA THR A 376 -29.27 2.09 -22.70
C THR A 376 -29.49 3.53 -22.24
N GLY A 377 -28.58 4.42 -22.60
CA GLY A 377 -28.65 5.84 -22.30
C GLY A 377 -28.23 6.69 -23.49
N GLN A 378 -27.81 7.93 -23.22
CA GLN A 378 -27.33 8.85 -24.25
C GLN A 378 -26.18 8.23 -25.05
N ARG A 379 -26.17 8.45 -26.38
CA ARG A 379 -25.03 8.07 -27.23
C ARG A 379 -23.83 8.96 -26.93
N ILE A 380 -22.73 8.36 -26.49
CA ILE A 380 -21.47 9.03 -26.15
C ILE A 380 -20.36 8.52 -27.05
N ALA A 381 -19.59 9.43 -27.64
CA ALA A 381 -18.30 9.14 -28.25
C ALA A 381 -17.20 9.35 -27.19
N GLY A 382 -16.41 8.32 -26.94
CA GLY A 382 -15.29 8.36 -26.00
C GLY A 382 -14.07 7.65 -26.58
N PRO A 383 -12.94 7.64 -25.84
CA PRO A 383 -11.64 7.25 -26.37
C PRO A 383 -11.55 5.79 -26.82
N TYR A 384 -12.45 4.91 -26.35
CA TYR A 384 -12.42 3.49 -26.72
C TYR A 384 -13.50 3.10 -27.73
N ARG A 385 -14.59 3.88 -27.81
CA ARG A 385 -15.77 3.55 -28.63
C ARG A 385 -16.82 4.66 -28.59
N THR A 386 -17.74 4.61 -29.55
CA THR A 386 -19.01 5.35 -29.51
C THR A 386 -20.16 4.39 -29.22
N THR A 387 -20.97 4.68 -28.19
CA THR A 387 -21.97 3.72 -27.69
C THR A 387 -23.10 4.41 -26.93
N THR A 388 -24.27 3.76 -26.91
CA THR A 388 -25.41 4.11 -26.04
C THR A 388 -25.40 3.29 -24.75
N ARG A 389 -24.42 2.39 -24.55
CA ARG A 389 -24.33 1.56 -23.36
C ARG A 389 -23.72 2.35 -22.19
N TRP A 390 -24.44 2.34 -21.07
CA TRP A 390 -24.00 2.86 -19.79
C TRP A 390 -24.00 1.75 -18.74
N TYR A 391 -23.15 1.90 -17.73
CA TYR A 391 -23.07 0.97 -16.61
C TYR A 391 -23.53 1.64 -15.33
N ARG A 392 -24.45 0.99 -14.63
CA ARG A 392 -24.78 1.32 -13.25
C ARG A 392 -23.75 0.64 -12.35
N LEU A 393 -23.04 1.45 -11.57
CA LEU A 393 -22.00 1.02 -10.65
C LEU A 393 -22.61 0.61 -9.30
N THR A 394 -21.92 -0.25 -8.58
CA THR A 394 -22.26 -0.56 -7.18
C THR A 394 -22.18 0.71 -6.34
N GLY A 395 -23.33 1.17 -5.84
CA GLY A 395 -23.50 2.49 -5.21
C GLY A 395 -24.30 3.51 -6.04
N GLY A 396 -24.90 3.09 -7.15
CA GLY A 396 -25.96 3.84 -7.86
C GLY A 396 -25.49 4.91 -8.84
N PHE A 397 -24.18 5.04 -9.06
CA PHE A 397 -23.63 5.96 -10.07
C PHE A 397 -23.64 5.34 -11.46
N TYR A 398 -23.53 6.18 -12.49
CA TYR A 398 -23.51 5.76 -13.88
C TYR A 398 -22.26 6.28 -14.59
N VAL A 399 -21.66 5.42 -15.41
CA VAL A 399 -20.55 5.77 -16.30
C VAL A 399 -20.83 5.22 -17.70
N SER A 400 -20.37 5.95 -18.73
CA SER A 400 -20.52 5.48 -20.11
C SER A 400 -19.47 4.41 -20.42
N HIS A 401 -19.88 3.35 -21.12
CA HIS A 401 -18.95 2.34 -21.66
C HIS A 401 -17.88 2.98 -22.56
N ALA A 402 -18.20 4.11 -23.20
CA ALA A 402 -17.28 4.84 -24.07
C ALA A 402 -15.88 5.14 -23.47
N TYR A 403 -15.79 5.22 -22.13
CA TYR A 403 -14.57 5.55 -21.38
C TYR A 403 -13.94 4.37 -20.63
N LEU A 404 -14.58 3.20 -20.63
CA LEU A 404 -14.01 2.01 -19.99
C LEU A 404 -13.14 1.26 -21.01
N SER A 405 -11.87 1.00 -20.65
CA SER A 405 -10.94 0.27 -21.52
C SER A 405 -11.28 -1.22 -21.54
N THR A 406 -11.60 -1.77 -20.37
CA THR A 406 -11.89 -3.20 -20.18
C THR A 406 -13.07 -3.40 -19.22
N ILE A 407 -13.72 -4.56 -19.35
CA ILE A 407 -14.75 -5.06 -18.45
C ILE A 407 -14.37 -6.50 -18.11
N SER A 408 -14.42 -6.86 -16.83
CA SER A 408 -13.96 -8.18 -16.36
C SER A 408 -14.96 -9.31 -16.54
N ALA A 409 -16.16 -9.02 -17.04
CA ALA A 409 -17.26 -9.96 -17.18
C ALA A 409 -17.70 -10.06 -18.64
N ASP A 410 -17.91 -11.30 -19.10
CA ASP A 410 -18.35 -11.59 -20.47
C ASP A 410 -19.78 -11.09 -20.70
N THR A 411 -20.64 -11.26 -19.69
CA THR A 411 -22.03 -10.82 -19.71
C THR A 411 -22.38 -10.06 -18.44
N LEU A 412 -23.11 -8.96 -18.60
CA LEU A 412 -23.66 -8.15 -17.52
C LEU A 412 -25.19 -8.08 -17.66
N PRO A 413 -25.96 -8.23 -16.58
CA PRO A 413 -27.41 -8.11 -16.66
C PRO A 413 -27.84 -6.70 -17.07
N ARG A 414 -29.02 -6.59 -17.66
CA ARG A 414 -29.68 -5.29 -17.83
C ARG A 414 -30.24 -4.83 -16.50
N CYS A 415 -30.15 -3.53 -16.22
CA CYS A 415 -31.09 -2.90 -15.31
C CYS A 415 -32.40 -2.64 -16.09
#